data_AF-A0A2V8F9J2-F1
#
_entry.id   AF-A0A2V8F9J2-F1
#
_cell.length_a   1.000
_cell.length_b   1.000
_cell.length_c   1.000
_cell.angle_alpha   90.00
_cell.angle_beta   90.00
_cell.angle_gamma   90.00
#
_symmetry.space_group_name_H-M   'P 1'
#
loop_
_entity.id
_entity.type
_entity.pdbx_description
1 polymer ?
#
loop_
_entity_poly.entity_id
_entity_poly.type
_entity_poly.pdbx_seq_one_letter_code
_entity_poly.pdbx_strand_id
1 'polypeptide(L)'
;MDVPEQNLRESDPLMLAPRRRERRRGVEQLTGVLARGVGDRLDSWSMRAGFEEALRSALALRTVQLRDAGTKWAAPSDGPAGVTSLAFDVASTVPGARGLLTVTCEPGRRLDEWDYQALETSAEIAALVLEIERRRLQSDRAAPSSALKPRRDGATPLIGSTPVMAALRARIERVAGT
;
A
#
# COMPACT_ATOMS: atom_id res chain seq x y z
N MET A 1 -46.30 -39.93 -7.20
CA MET A 1 -46.44 -39.30 -5.88
C MET A 1 -45.74 -40.23 -4.92
N ASP A 2 -44.61 -39.91 -4.29
CA ASP A 2 -44.14 -38.61 -3.82
C ASP A 2 -42.61 -38.50 -3.87
N VAL A 3 -42.13 -37.29 -4.20
CA VAL A 3 -40.73 -36.88 -4.10
C VAL A 3 -40.59 -36.14 -2.77
N PRO A 4 -39.65 -36.47 -1.86
CA PRO A 4 -39.42 -35.63 -0.69
C PRO A 4 -38.51 -34.47 -1.07
N GLU A 5 -39.13 -33.32 -1.35
CA GLU A 5 -38.54 -32.00 -1.43
C GLU A 5 -38.14 -31.47 -0.03
N GLN A 6 -37.07 -31.98 0.60
CA GLN A 6 -36.57 -31.36 1.84
C GLN A 6 -35.05 -31.43 1.92
N ASN A 7 -34.38 -30.54 1.21
CA ASN A 7 -33.08 -30.00 1.63
C ASN A 7 -32.99 -28.55 1.15
N LEU A 8 -33.92 -27.75 1.69
CA LEU A 8 -33.84 -26.31 1.66
C LEU A 8 -32.53 -25.93 2.36
N ARG A 9 -31.57 -25.47 1.55
CA ARG A 9 -30.31 -24.87 1.98
C ARG A 9 -30.62 -23.58 2.74
N GLU A 10 -31.10 -23.70 3.97
CA GLU A 10 -31.24 -22.58 4.88
C GLU A 10 -29.84 -22.25 5.41
N SER A 11 -29.13 -21.43 4.62
CA SER A 11 -27.87 -20.85 5.02
C SER A 11 -28.16 -19.84 6.12
N ASP A 12 -27.95 -20.26 7.37
CA ASP A 12 -28.28 -19.50 8.57
C ASP A 12 -27.70 -18.06 8.53
N PRO A 13 -28.56 -17.02 8.39
CA PRO A 13 -28.12 -15.64 8.17
C PRO A 13 -27.36 -15.05 9.38
N LEU A 14 -27.53 -15.64 10.56
CA LEU A 14 -26.86 -15.19 11.79
C LEU A 14 -25.37 -15.59 11.82
N MET A 15 -24.96 -16.66 11.12
CA MET A 15 -23.55 -17.03 10.96
C MET A 15 -22.80 -16.16 9.93
N LEU A 16 -23.51 -15.60 8.95
CA LEU A 16 -22.93 -14.75 7.90
C LEU A 16 -22.65 -13.32 8.38
N ALA A 17 -23.46 -12.80 9.31
CA ALA A 17 -23.33 -11.45 9.87
C ALA A 17 -21.98 -11.17 10.58
N PRO A 18 -21.47 -12.02 11.50
CA PRO A 18 -20.19 -11.79 12.16
C PRO A 18 -19.02 -11.85 11.18
N ARG A 19 -19.08 -12.78 10.21
CA ARG A 19 -18.08 -12.88 9.13
C ARG A 19 -18.04 -11.63 8.27
N ARG A 20 -19.19 -11.06 7.89
CA ARG A 20 -19.27 -9.83 7.09
C ARG A 20 -18.69 -8.61 7.83
N ARG A 21 -18.92 -8.52 9.15
CA ARG A 21 -18.41 -7.44 9.99
C ARG A 21 -16.89 -7.52 10.13
N GLU A 22 -16.36 -8.71 10.39
CA GLU A 22 -14.91 -8.93 10.50
C GLU A 22 -14.19 -8.60 9.18
N ARG A 23 -14.78 -8.99 8.04
CA ARG A 23 -14.28 -8.69 6.70
C ARG A 23 -14.22 -7.19 6.40
N ARG A 24 -15.24 -6.41 6.79
CA ARG A 24 -15.22 -4.94 6.65
C ARG A 24 -14.13 -4.31 7.50
N ARG A 25 -13.96 -4.81 8.72
CA ARG A 25 -12.96 -4.33 9.67
C ARG A 25 -11.53 -4.48 9.14
N GLY A 26 -11.22 -5.58 8.43
CA GLY A 26 -9.92 -5.78 7.80
C GLY A 26 -9.61 -4.74 6.71
N VAL A 27 -10.59 -4.41 5.86
CA VAL A 27 -10.44 -3.37 4.82
C VAL A 27 -10.30 -1.98 5.44
N GLU A 28 -11.09 -1.67 6.46
CA GLU A 28 -10.98 -0.42 7.22
C GLU A 28 -9.60 -0.28 7.89
N GLN A 29 -9.05 -1.39 8.40
CA GLN A 29 -7.72 -1.42 9.00
C GLN A 29 -6.63 -1.17 7.95
N LEU A 30 -6.68 -1.86 6.81
CA LEU A 30 -5.75 -1.67 5.68
C LEU A 30 -5.77 -0.23 5.19
N THR A 31 -6.95 0.30 4.88
CA THR A 31 -7.12 1.69 4.39
C THR A 31 -6.73 2.72 5.45
N GLY A 32 -7.01 2.47 6.73
CA GLY A 32 -6.62 3.35 7.83
C GLY A 32 -5.12 3.37 8.12
N VAL A 33 -4.40 2.26 7.90
CA VAL A 33 -2.92 2.23 7.97
C VAL A 33 -2.33 3.02 6.81
N LEU A 34 -2.86 2.83 5.60
CA LEU A 34 -2.40 3.55 4.41
C LEU A 34 -2.66 5.06 4.51
N ALA A 35 -3.86 5.46 4.95
CA ALA A 35 -4.21 6.88 5.12
C ALA A 35 -3.27 7.58 6.10
N ARG A 36 -2.91 6.90 7.20
CA ARG A 36 -1.93 7.42 8.17
C ARG A 36 -0.53 7.50 7.58
N GLY A 37 -0.06 6.45 6.92
CA GLY A 37 1.25 6.44 6.27
C GLY A 37 1.38 7.44 5.11
N VAL A 38 0.27 7.83 4.47
CA VAL A 38 0.27 8.89 3.45
C VAL A 38 0.54 10.25 4.10
N GLY A 39 -0.12 10.52 5.21
CA GLY A 39 0.00 11.78 5.96
C GLY A 39 1.36 11.95 6.65
N ASP A 40 1.94 10.86 7.14
CA ASP A 40 3.20 10.91 7.87
C ASP A 40 4.41 10.80 6.93
N ARG A 41 4.89 11.96 6.45
CA ARG A 41 6.09 12.03 5.60
C ARG A 41 7.38 11.75 6.37
N LEU A 42 7.35 11.75 7.70
CA LEU A 42 8.51 11.87 8.58
C LEU A 42 8.83 10.58 9.36
N ASP A 43 7.85 9.68 9.51
CA ASP A 43 8.11 8.40 10.14
C ASP A 43 8.91 7.50 9.20
N SER A 44 10.06 7.03 9.69
CA SER A 44 10.98 6.12 8.99
C SER A 44 10.37 4.73 8.69
N TRP A 45 9.08 4.55 9.01
CA TRP A 45 8.31 3.37 8.68
C TRP A 45 7.92 3.39 7.20
N SER A 46 8.55 2.52 6.41
CA SER A 46 8.19 2.33 5.01
C SER A 46 6.71 1.93 4.90
N MET A 47 5.96 2.68 4.08
CA MET A 47 4.54 2.44 3.84
C MET A 47 4.24 0.99 3.43
N ARG A 48 5.20 0.37 2.73
CA ARG A 48 5.21 -1.06 2.41
C ARG A 48 5.18 -1.96 3.64
N ALA A 49 6.03 -1.73 4.64
CA ALA A 49 6.05 -2.54 5.86
C ALA A 49 4.71 -2.44 6.62
N GLY A 50 4.08 -1.26 6.59
CA GLY A 50 2.75 -1.06 7.20
C GLY A 50 1.65 -1.81 6.47
N PHE A 51 1.69 -1.78 5.14
CA PHE A 51 0.79 -2.54 4.29
C PHE A 51 0.94 -4.05 4.51
N GLU A 52 2.17 -4.57 4.47
CA GLU A 52 2.45 -6.00 4.67
C GLU A 52 1.94 -6.49 6.02
N GLU A 53 2.21 -5.74 7.08
CA GLU A 53 1.79 -6.08 8.44
C GLU A 53 0.26 -6.03 8.62
N ALA A 54 -0.38 -5.01 8.04
CA ALA A 54 -1.83 -4.88 8.06
C ALA A 54 -2.50 -6.02 7.30
N LEU A 55 -1.98 -6.40 6.13
CA LEU A 55 -2.53 -7.50 5.33
C LEU A 55 -2.32 -8.85 6.01
N ARG A 56 -1.12 -9.05 6.57
CA ARG A 56 -0.78 -10.25 7.34
C ARG A 56 -1.73 -10.45 8.51
N SER A 57 -2.03 -9.36 9.23
CA SER A 57 -2.94 -9.38 10.38
C SER A 57 -4.40 -9.56 9.96
N ALA A 58 -4.86 -8.86 8.93
CA ALA A 58 -6.26 -8.89 8.47
C ALA A 58 -6.66 -10.27 7.92
N LEU A 59 -5.73 -10.95 7.25
CA LEU A 59 -5.97 -12.26 6.65
C LEU A 59 -5.34 -13.41 7.43
N ALA A 60 -4.79 -13.20 8.63
CA ALA A 60 -4.10 -14.24 9.42
C ALA A 60 -3.10 -15.07 8.56
N LEU A 61 -2.24 -14.36 7.83
CA LEU A 61 -1.20 -14.95 6.98
C LEU A 61 0.09 -15.13 7.78
N ARG A 62 0.92 -16.09 7.38
CA ARG A 62 2.21 -16.33 8.00
C ARG A 62 3.22 -15.27 7.59
N THR A 63 3.32 -15.02 6.29
CA THR A 63 4.17 -13.96 5.73
C THR A 63 3.46 -13.26 4.59
N VAL A 64 3.76 -11.98 4.44
CA VAL A 64 3.36 -11.13 3.31
C VAL A 64 4.60 -10.37 2.88
N GLN A 65 4.89 -10.37 1.59
CA GLN A 65 6.03 -9.65 1.01
C GLN A 65 5.59 -8.91 -0.24
N LEU A 66 5.76 -7.60 -0.25
CA LEU A 66 5.52 -6.73 -1.39
C LEU A 66 6.86 -6.31 -2.01
N ARG A 67 7.04 -6.63 -3.29
CA ARG A 67 8.28 -6.40 -4.01
C ARG A 67 8.06 -5.52 -5.22
N ASP A 68 8.99 -4.59 -5.44
CA ASP A 68 9.02 -3.77 -6.65
C ASP A 68 9.78 -4.48 -7.77
N ALA A 69 9.34 -4.24 -9.00
CA ALA A 69 9.85 -4.83 -10.23
C ALA A 69 11.34 -4.57 -10.48
N GLY A 70 11.90 -3.52 -9.88
CA GLY A 70 13.33 -3.19 -9.98
C GLY A 70 14.24 -4.13 -9.19
N THR A 71 13.68 -5.00 -8.34
CA THR A 71 14.45 -5.99 -7.58
C THR A 71 14.53 -7.29 -8.39
N LYS A 72 15.74 -7.67 -8.84
CA LYS A 72 15.97 -8.95 -9.51
C LYS A 72 15.64 -10.06 -8.51
N TRP A 73 14.50 -10.72 -8.68
CA TRP A 73 14.08 -11.80 -7.79
C TRP A 73 14.11 -13.15 -8.50
N ALA A 74 14.67 -14.16 -7.83
CA ALA A 74 14.52 -15.54 -8.23
C ALA A 74 13.09 -16.00 -7.89
N ALA A 75 12.46 -16.76 -8.79
CA ALA A 75 11.11 -17.28 -8.57
C ALA A 75 10.96 -17.92 -7.18
N PRO A 76 9.77 -17.85 -6.54
CA PRO A 76 9.53 -18.49 -5.26
C PRO A 76 9.98 -19.96 -5.33
N SER A 77 10.99 -20.33 -4.53
CA SER A 77 11.37 -21.73 -4.33
C SER A 77 10.20 -22.41 -3.62
N ASP A 78 9.79 -23.58 -4.10
CA ASP A 78 8.81 -24.41 -3.41
C ASP A 78 9.19 -24.51 -1.93
N GLY A 79 8.28 -24.02 -1.09
CA GLY A 79 8.44 -24.05 0.36
C GLY A 79 8.41 -25.49 0.88
N PRO A 80 8.77 -25.71 2.15
CA PRO A 80 8.65 -27.02 2.76
C PRO A 80 7.22 -27.58 2.59
N ALA A 81 7.12 -28.88 2.35
CA ALA A 81 5.86 -29.56 2.07
C ALA A 81 4.78 -29.20 3.10
N GLY A 82 3.64 -28.67 2.62
CA GLY A 82 2.50 -28.26 3.45
C GLY A 82 2.33 -26.76 3.64
N VAL A 83 3.25 -25.93 3.13
CA VAL A 83 3.13 -24.47 3.14
C VAL A 83 2.57 -23.97 1.81
N THR A 84 1.36 -23.42 1.81
CA THR A 84 0.77 -22.80 0.61
C THR A 84 1.32 -21.40 0.42
N SER A 85 2.12 -21.20 -0.63
CA SER A 85 2.61 -19.89 -1.06
C SER A 85 1.88 -19.45 -2.33
N LEU A 86 1.37 -18.23 -2.33
CA LEU A 86 0.68 -17.63 -3.47
C LEU A 86 1.40 -16.34 -3.88
N ALA A 87 1.36 -16.04 -5.18
CA ALA A 87 1.95 -14.85 -5.74
C ALA A 87 0.92 -14.13 -6.62
N PHE A 88 0.78 -12.84 -6.41
CA PHE A 88 -0.13 -11.97 -7.14
C PHE A 88 0.68 -10.89 -7.86
N ASP A 89 0.42 -10.75 -9.16
CA ASP A 89 1.02 -9.69 -9.95
C ASP A 89 0.50 -8.34 -9.47
N VAL A 90 1.42 -7.43 -9.18
CA VAL A 90 1.12 -6.05 -8.80
C VAL A 90 1.38 -5.17 -10.01
N ALA A 91 0.34 -4.46 -10.43
CA ALA A 91 0.42 -3.53 -11.55
C ALA A 91 1.53 -2.49 -11.31
N SER A 92 2.27 -2.16 -12.37
CA SER A 92 3.29 -1.13 -12.34
C SER A 92 3.05 -0.14 -13.47
N THR A 93 3.30 1.13 -13.18
CA THR A 93 3.30 2.22 -14.17
C THR A 93 4.54 2.21 -15.06
N VAL A 94 5.57 1.42 -14.71
CA VAL A 94 6.82 1.29 -15.47
C VAL A 94 6.65 0.19 -16.53
N PRO A 95 6.85 0.49 -17.83
CA PRO A 95 6.76 -0.49 -18.90
C PRO A 95 7.70 -1.68 -18.67
N GLY A 96 7.18 -2.91 -18.72
CA GLY A 96 7.96 -4.14 -18.58
C GLY A 96 8.34 -4.51 -17.14
N ALA A 97 7.97 -3.69 -16.16
CA ALA A 97 8.17 -3.97 -14.74
C ALA A 97 6.86 -4.52 -14.15
N ARG A 98 6.91 -5.58 -13.35
CA ARG A 98 5.78 -6.06 -12.54
C ARG A 98 6.21 -6.18 -11.08
N GLY A 99 5.45 -5.56 -10.18
CA GLY A 99 5.61 -5.82 -8.76
C GLY A 99 5.07 -7.21 -8.43
N LEU A 100 5.47 -7.76 -7.29
CA LEU A 100 5.00 -9.06 -6.85
C LEU A 100 4.54 -8.96 -5.39
N LEU A 101 3.32 -9.40 -5.13
CA LEU A 101 2.80 -9.62 -3.79
C LEU A 101 2.84 -11.13 -3.50
N THR A 102 3.75 -11.55 -2.65
CA THR A 102 3.86 -12.95 -2.21
C THR A 102 3.25 -13.10 -0.83
N VAL A 103 2.40 -14.11 -0.67
CA VAL A 103 1.81 -14.45 0.62
C VAL A 103 2.04 -15.91 0.93
N THR A 104 2.27 -16.21 2.20
CA THR A 104 2.42 -17.57 2.68
C THR A 104 1.39 -17.84 3.77
N CYS A 105 0.66 -18.94 3.61
CA CYS A 105 -0.35 -19.37 4.56
C CYS A 105 0.26 -20.26 5.65
N GLU A 106 -0.44 -20.33 6.78
CA GLU A 106 -0.16 -21.35 7.79
C GLU A 106 -0.43 -22.76 7.24
N PRO A 107 0.35 -23.78 7.64
CA PRO A 107 0.13 -25.15 7.20
C PRO A 107 -1.29 -25.62 7.53
N GLY A 108 -1.99 -26.17 6.54
CA GLY A 108 -3.36 -26.67 6.69
C GLY A 108 -4.46 -25.60 6.64
N ARG A 109 -4.12 -24.31 6.57
CA ARG A 109 -5.11 -23.26 6.32
C ARG A 109 -5.56 -23.31 4.86
N ARG A 110 -6.88 -23.33 4.64
CA ARG A 110 -7.49 -23.17 3.31
C ARG A 110 -7.99 -21.74 3.18
N LEU A 111 -7.61 -21.09 2.08
CA LEU A 111 -8.15 -19.80 1.68
C LEU A 111 -9.53 -20.03 1.06
N ASP A 112 -10.49 -19.21 1.44
CA ASP A 112 -11.81 -19.18 0.80
C ASP A 112 -11.85 -18.17 -0.36
N GLU A 113 -12.95 -18.17 -1.12
CA GLU A 113 -13.14 -17.25 -2.26
C GLU A 113 -12.95 -15.78 -1.88
N TRP A 114 -13.37 -15.41 -0.66
CA TRP A 114 -13.24 -14.03 -0.21
C TRP A 114 -11.79 -13.67 0.12
N ASP A 115 -11.02 -14.60 0.70
CA ASP A 115 -9.59 -14.42 0.94
C ASP A 115 -8.86 -14.17 -0.39
N TYR A 116 -9.19 -14.90 -1.46
CA TYR A 116 -8.63 -14.65 -2.80
C TYR A 116 -9.02 -13.26 -3.31
N GLN A 117 -10.29 -12.89 -3.24
CA GLN A 117 -10.75 -11.57 -3.67
C GLN A 117 -10.08 -10.43 -2.86
N ALA A 118 -9.89 -10.62 -1.56
CA ALA A 118 -9.21 -9.66 -0.69
C ALA A 118 -7.72 -9.53 -1.04
N LEU A 119 -7.05 -10.64 -1.38
CA LEU A 119 -5.66 -10.64 -1.83
C LEU A 119 -5.50 -9.96 -3.20
N GLU A 120 -6.40 -10.21 -4.15
CA GLU A 120 -6.42 -9.53 -5.45
C GLU A 120 -6.62 -8.02 -5.29
N THR A 121 -7.61 -7.61 -4.50
CA THR A 121 -7.84 -6.19 -4.20
C THR A 121 -6.63 -5.57 -3.50
N SER A 122 -5.97 -6.32 -2.61
CA SER A 122 -4.76 -5.87 -1.93
C SER A 122 -3.58 -5.72 -2.89
N ALA A 123 -3.50 -6.51 -3.96
CA ALA A 123 -2.49 -6.34 -5.00
C ALA A 123 -2.68 -5.02 -5.78
N GLU A 124 -3.92 -4.59 -6.01
CA GLU A 124 -4.21 -3.27 -6.59
C GLU A 124 -3.78 -2.14 -5.65
N ILE A 125 -4.09 -2.27 -4.36
CA ILE A 125 -3.66 -1.31 -3.34
C ILE A 125 -2.13 -1.28 -3.22
N ALA A 126 -1.48 -2.44 -3.33
CA ALA A 126 -0.03 -2.56 -3.31
C ALA A 126 0.63 -1.80 -4.47
N ALA A 127 0.00 -1.74 -5.64
CA ALA A 127 0.48 -0.93 -6.76
C ALA A 127 0.54 0.56 -6.38
N LEU A 128 -0.46 1.06 -5.65
CA LEU A 128 -0.48 2.43 -5.13
C LEU A 128 0.63 2.67 -4.10
N VAL A 129 0.85 1.72 -3.19
CA VAL A 129 1.93 1.79 -2.19
C VAL A 129 3.29 1.90 -2.88
N LEU A 130 3.57 1.03 -3.85
CA LEU A 130 4.83 1.06 -4.60
C LEU A 130 5.01 2.37 -5.37
N GLU A 131 3.95 2.89 -5.98
CA GLU A 131 4.00 4.17 -6.70
C GLU A 131 4.23 5.36 -5.75
N ILE A 132 3.62 5.38 -4.57
CA ILE A 132 3.84 6.41 -3.55
C ILE A 132 5.30 6.39 -3.09
N GLU A 133 5.85 5.22 -2.75
CA GLU A 133 7.24 5.09 -2.34
C GLU A 133 8.20 5.52 -3.45
N ARG A 134 7.94 5.12 -4.69
CA ARG A 134 8.73 5.53 -5.86
C ARG A 134 8.76 7.05 -6.03
N ARG A 135 7.61 7.72 -5.89
CA ARG A 135 7.52 9.19 -5.97
C ARG A 135 8.22 9.89 -4.81
N ARG A 136 8.17 9.33 -3.60
CA ARG A 136 8.93 9.83 -2.45
C ARG A 136 10.44 9.74 -2.72
N LEU A 137 10.93 8.60 -3.18
CA LEU A 137 12.34 8.42 -3.55
C LEU A 137 12.80 9.37 -4.66
N GLN A 138 11.97 9.61 -5.67
CA GLN A 138 12.26 10.59 -6.72
C GLN A 138 12.27 12.02 -6.20
N SER A 139 11.34 12.37 -5.29
CA SER A 139 11.27 13.70 -4.66
C SER A 139 12.48 13.97 -3.77
N ASP A 140 12.91 12.99 -2.98
CA ASP A 140 14.09 13.12 -2.11
C ASP A 140 15.39 13.21 -2.92
N ARG A 141 15.47 12.52 -4.06
CA ARG A 141 16.60 12.66 -5.00
C ARG A 141 16.59 13.98 -5.76
N ALA A 142 15.41 14.53 -6.03
CA ALA A 142 15.25 15.82 -6.72
C ALA A 142 15.40 17.02 -5.77
N ALA A 143 15.40 16.81 -4.46
CA ALA A 143 15.80 17.82 -3.50
C ALA A 143 17.30 18.07 -3.66
N PRO A 144 17.75 19.23 -4.17
CA PRO A 144 19.17 19.55 -4.12
C PRO A 144 19.57 19.54 -2.65
N SER A 145 20.71 18.94 -2.36
CA SER A 145 21.43 19.02 -1.09
C SER A 145 21.78 20.47 -0.74
N SER A 146 20.77 21.29 -0.46
CA SER A 146 20.92 22.57 0.21
C SER A 146 20.57 22.36 1.67
N ALA A 147 21.48 21.68 2.36
CA ALA A 147 21.64 21.84 3.80
C ALA A 147 22.23 23.25 4.06
N LEU A 148 21.51 24.29 3.66
CA LEU A 148 21.67 25.64 4.20
C LEU A 148 20.52 25.82 5.17
N LYS A 149 20.81 25.46 6.42
CA LYS A 149 20.06 25.79 7.64
C LYS A 149 19.24 27.07 7.41
N PRO A 150 17.89 27.02 7.37
CA PRO A 150 17.12 28.24 7.32
C PRO A 150 17.33 28.91 8.67
N ARG A 151 18.15 29.98 8.66
CA ARG A 151 18.15 30.96 9.73
C ARG A 151 16.70 31.42 9.82
N ARG A 152 16.03 30.95 10.88
CA ARG A 152 14.63 31.14 11.20
C ARG A 152 14.41 32.64 11.38
N ASP A 153 14.17 33.35 10.29
CA ASP A 153 13.75 34.73 10.34
C ASP A 153 12.26 34.72 10.70
N GLY A 154 11.93 35.37 11.81
CA GLY A 154 10.64 35.28 12.51
C GLY A 154 9.47 35.94 11.79
N ALA A 155 9.45 35.94 10.46
CA ALA A 155 8.34 36.46 9.69
C ALA A 155 7.39 35.31 9.31
N THR A 156 6.18 35.37 9.85
CA THR A 156 5.03 34.53 9.48
C THR A 156 4.91 34.33 7.96
N PRO A 157 4.60 33.11 7.48
CA PRO A 157 4.40 32.88 6.05
C PRO A 157 3.15 33.64 5.62
N LEU A 158 3.34 34.73 4.87
CA LEU A 158 2.23 35.46 4.24
C LEU A 158 1.54 34.49 3.28
N ILE A 159 0.29 34.15 3.61
CA ILE A 159 -0.69 33.57 2.71
C ILE A 159 -0.65 34.38 1.40
N GLY A 160 -0.17 33.77 0.31
CA GLY A 160 -0.14 34.39 -1.01
C GLY A 160 1.18 34.36 -1.80
N SER A 161 2.25 33.67 -1.36
CA SER A 161 3.45 33.51 -2.20
C SER A 161 3.26 32.40 -3.24
N THR A 162 2.47 32.68 -4.29
CA THR A 162 2.40 31.83 -5.48
C THR A 162 3.76 31.83 -6.20
N PRO A 163 4.08 30.77 -6.99
CA PRO A 163 5.34 30.70 -7.74
C PRO A 163 5.58 31.91 -8.65
N VAL A 164 4.50 32.58 -9.08
CA VAL A 164 4.52 33.82 -9.85
C VAL A 164 5.18 34.98 -9.08
N MET A 165 4.85 35.15 -7.79
CA MET A 165 5.44 36.19 -6.94
C MET A 165 6.91 35.93 -6.63
N ALA A 166 7.31 34.66 -6.49
CA ALA A 166 8.71 34.28 -6.32
C ALA A 166 9.53 34.59 -7.58
N ALA A 167 9.00 34.28 -8.76
CA ALA A 167 9.63 34.61 -10.03
C ALA A 167 9.76 36.12 -10.25
N LEU A 168 8.74 36.90 -9.86
CA LEU A 168 8.77 38.36 -9.92
C LEU A 168 9.87 38.94 -9.02
N ARG A 169 9.98 38.47 -7.76
CA ARG A 169 11.03 38.92 -6.84
C ARG A 169 12.43 38.63 -7.38
N ALA A 170 12.66 37.41 -7.88
CA ALA A 170 13.94 37.03 -8.48
C ALA A 170 14.28 37.87 -9.73
N ARG A 171 13.27 38.33 -10.47
CA ARG A 171 13.45 39.25 -11.61
C ARG A 171 13.87 40.64 -11.14
N ILE A 172 13.23 41.17 -10.09
CA ILE A 172 13.53 42.50 -9.54
C ILE A 172 14.94 42.54 -8.95
N GLU A 173 15.33 41.53 -8.17
CA GLU A 173 16.67 41.46 -7.57
C GLU A 173 17.79 41.44 -8.62
N ARG A 174 17.56 40.79 -9.76
CA ARG A 174 18.52 40.75 -10.86
C ARG A 174 18.70 42.11 -11.55
N VAL A 175 17.62 42.88 -11.67
CA VAL A 175 17.67 44.22 -12.28
C VAL A 175 18.22 45.25 -11.30
N ALA A 176 17.97 45.09 -10.00
CA ALA A 176 18.54 45.96 -8.98
C ALA A 176 20.05 45.74 -8.77
N GLY A 177 20.58 44.59 -9.20
CA GLY A 177 22.01 44.28 -9.17
C GLY A 177 22.80 44.69 -10.43
N THR A 178 22.15 45.35 -11.39
CA THR A 178 22.78 45.95 -12.60
C THR A 178 22.67 47.46 -12.54
#